data_AF-F9EQ85-F1
#
_entry.id   AF-F9EQ85-F1
#
_cell.length_a   1.000
_cell.length_b   1.000
_cell.length_c   1.000
_cell.angle_alpha   90.00
_cell.angle_beta   90.00
_cell.angle_gamma   90.00
#
_symmetry.space_group_name_H-M   'P 1'
#
loop_
_entity.id
_entity.type
_entity.pdbx_description
1 polymer ?
#
loop_
_entity_poly.entity_id
_entity_poly.type
_entity_poly.pdbx_seq_one_letter_code
_entity_poly.pdbx_strand_id
1 'polypeptide(L)' 'MHYLVGIDITKTLNISVEIQVRTVFEEAWSEIDHIMRYPYDVDNPIITEYLGIFNRIVGSADEMGTFLKKLKKILEM' A
#
# COMPACT_ATOMS: atom_id res chain seq x y z
N MET A 1 4.32 4.66 -0.25
CA MET A 1 5.51 5.48 -0.64
C MET A 1 6.37 4.69 -1.61
N HIS A 2 6.91 5.32 -2.66
CA HIS A 2 7.64 4.61 -3.73
C HIS A 2 9.04 5.21 -3.89
N TYR A 3 10.06 4.37 -3.87
CA TYR A 3 11.46 4.75 -4.10
C TYR A 3 11.98 4.01 -5.33
N LEU A 4 12.61 4.73 -6.26
CA LEU A 4 13.35 4.13 -7.36
C LEU A 4 14.84 4.20 -7.05
N VAL A 5 15.49 3.05 -6.98
CA VAL A 5 16.91 2.92 -6.67
C VAL A 5 17.64 2.38 -7.89
N GLY A 6 18.65 3.12 -8.34
CA GLY A 6 19.61 2.64 -9.33
C GLY A 6 20.72 1.83 -8.64
N ILE A 7 20.99 0.64 -9.16
CA ILE A 7 22.04 -0.26 -8.65
C ILE A 7 22.94 -0.63 -9.82
N ASP A 8 24.19 -0.18 -9.75
CA ASP A 8 25.23 -0.56 -10.70
C ASP A 8 25.85 -1.89 -10.22
N ILE A 9 25.36 -3.01 -10.76
CA ILE A 9 25.84 -4.35 -10.41
C ILE A 9 27.23 -4.58 -11.01
N THR A 10 27.48 -4.02 -12.18
CA THR A 10 28.80 -3.97 -12.82
C THR A 10 28.99 -2.61 -13.49
N LYS A 11 30.19 -2.32 -14.03
CA LYS A 11 30.44 -1.09 -14.80
C LYS A 11 29.53 -0.90 -16.02
N THR A 12 28.85 -1.95 -16.48
CA THR A 12 27.99 -1.92 -17.67
C THR A 12 26.55 -2.35 -17.39
N LEU A 13 26.26 -2.87 -16.20
CA LEU A 13 24.93 -3.35 -15.82
C LEU A 13 24.37 -2.50 -14.69
N ASN A 14 23.44 -1.62 -15.07
CA ASN A 14 22.70 -0.77 -14.15
C ASN A 14 21.25 -1.25 -14.11
N ILE A 15 20.76 -1.59 -12.93
CA ILE A 15 19.38 -2.05 -12.71
C ILE A 15 18.62 -0.99 -11.93
N SER A 16 17.37 -0.74 -12.31
CA SER A 16 16.45 0.06 -11.51
C SER A 16 15.54 -0.85 -10.71
N VAL A 17 15.47 -0.62 -9.41
CA VAL A 17 14.64 -1.38 -8.46
C VAL A 17 13.64 -0.42 -7.82
N GLU A 18 12.36 -0.78 -7.80
CA GLU A 18 11.35 -0.07 -7.02
C GLU A 18 11.23 -0.69 -5.63
N ILE A 19 11.28 0.15 -4.59
CA ILE A 19 11.00 -0.23 -3.21
C ILE A 19 9.72 0.49 -2.79
N GLN A 20 8.70 -0.29 -2.43
CA GLN A 20 7.44 0.23 -1.93
C GLN A 20 7.37 0.04 -0.41
N VAL A 21 7.14 1.13 0.31
CA VAL A 21 6.92 1.10 1.77
C VAL A 21 5.44 1.29 2.02
N ARG A 22 4.85 0.31 2.72
CA ARG A 22 3.42 0.21 3.02
C ARG A 22 3.18 -0.25 4.46
N THR A 23 2.04 0.12 5.02
CA THR A 23 1.48 -0.51 6.22
C THR A 23 0.95 -1.90 5.89
N VAL A 24 0.62 -2.70 6.92
CA VAL A 24 -0.03 -4.00 6.72
C VAL A 24 -1.39 -3.85 6.06
N PHE A 25 -2.14 -2.79 6.37
CA PHE A 25 -3.46 -2.57 5.78
C PHE A 25 -3.37 -2.10 4.32
N GLU A 26 -2.42 -1.22 3.99
CA GLU A 26 -2.15 -0.80 2.61
C GLU A 26 -1.74 -2.00 1.73
N GLU A 27 -0.92 -2.91 2.26
CA GLU A 27 -0.50 -4.11 1.53
C GLU A 27 -1.64 -5.10 1.32
N ALA A 28 -2.41 -5.38 2.37
CA ALA A 28 -3.58 -6.25 2.27
C ALA A 28 -4.62 -5.69 1.27
N TRP A 29 -4.86 -4.37 1.29
CA TRP A 29 -5.72 -3.72 0.32
C TRP A 29 -5.19 -3.86 -1.11
N SER A 30 -3.89 -3.66 -1.31
CA SER A 30 -3.28 -3.70 -2.65
C SER A 30 -3.36 -5.10 -3.28
N GLU A 31 -3.21 -6.15 -2.48
CA GLU A 31 -3.36 -7.53 -2.96
C GLU A 31 -4.83 -7.81 -3.34
N ILE A 32 -5.79 -7.34 -2.53
CA ILE A 32 -7.22 -7.47 -2.84
C ILE A 32 -7.57 -6.70 -4.12
N ASP A 33 -7.12 -5.45 -4.27
CA ASP A 33 -7.34 -4.64 -5.47
C ASP A 33 -6.77 -5.33 -6.71
N HIS A 34 -5.55 -5.88 -6.60
CA HIS A 34 -4.90 -6.59 -7.69
C HIS A 34 -5.68 -7.85 -8.10
N ILE A 35 -6.05 -8.71 -7.15
CA ILE A 35 -6.82 -9.93 -7.42
C ILE A 35 -8.18 -9.62 -8.05
N MET A 36 -8.85 -8.55 -7.58
CA MET A 36 -10.18 -8.20 -8.07
C MET A 36 -10.17 -7.57 -9.46
N ARG A 37 -9.11 -6.85 -9.84
CA ARG A 37 -9.00 -6.18 -11.14
C ARG A 37 -8.37 -7.05 -12.22
N TYR A 38 -7.35 -7.81 -11.88
CA TYR A 38 -6.53 -8.43 -12.91
C TYR A 38 -6.98 -9.86 -13.26
N PRO A 39 -6.86 -10.24 -14.54
CA PRO A 39 -6.40 -9.40 -15.66
C PRO A 39 -7.54 -8.70 -16.44
N TYR A 40 -8.82 -8.97 -16.13
CA TYR A 40 -9.94 -8.65 -17.04
C TYR A 40 -10.84 -7.49 -16.60
N ASP A 41 -10.80 -7.10 -15.33
CA ASP A 41 -11.75 -6.19 -14.69
C ASP A 41 -11.12 -4.83 -14.33
N VAL A 42 -9.97 -4.50 -14.94
CA VAL A 42 -9.19 -3.29 -14.66
C VAL A 42 -10.03 -2.01 -14.77
N ASP A 43 -10.90 -1.95 -15.79
CA ASP A 43 -11.76 -0.79 -16.09
C ASP A 43 -13.22 -0.96 -15.62
N ASN A 44 -13.52 -1.99 -14.80
CA ASN A 44 -14.87 -2.23 -14.33
C ASN A 44 -15.30 -1.13 -13.32
N PRO A 45 -16.33 -0.31 -13.64
CA PRO A 45 -16.69 0.84 -12.83
C PRO A 45 -17.28 0.43 -11.47
N ILE A 46 -17.99 -0.70 -11.40
CA ILE A 46 -18.57 -1.21 -10.17
C ILE A 46 -17.46 -1.66 -9.23
N ILE A 47 -16.52 -2.47 -9.72
CA ILE A 47 -15.37 -2.95 -8.93
C ILE A 47 -14.54 -1.76 -8.43
N THR A 48 -14.31 -0.76 -9.28
CA THR A 48 -13.57 0.45 -8.90
C THR A 48 -14.25 1.22 -7.77
N GLU A 49 -15.58 1.37 -7.80
CA GLU A 49 -16.33 2.04 -6.74
C GLU A 49 -16.20 1.30 -5.39
N TYR A 50 -16.41 -0.02 -5.39
CA TYR A 50 -16.29 -0.83 -4.17
C TYR A 50 -14.87 -0.85 -3.60
N LEU A 51 -13.85 -0.99 -4.45
CA LEU A 51 -12.45 -0.94 -4.02
C LEU A 51 -12.07 0.45 -3.50
N GLY A 52 -12.69 1.52 -4.02
CA GLY A 52 -12.56 2.88 -3.50
C GLY A 52 -13.19 3.07 -2.11
N ILE A 53 -14.34 2.45 -1.84
CA ILE A 53 -14.90 2.38 -0.47
C ILE A 53 -13.94 1.63 0.46
N PHE A 54 -13.43 0.49 0.01
CA PHE A 54 -12.53 -0.34 0.80
C PHE A 54 -11.21 0.39 1.13
N ASN A 55 -10.64 1.11 0.17
CA ASN A 55 -9.45 1.94 0.38
C ASN A 55 -9.65 2.99 1.47
N ARG A 56 -10.83 3.64 1.53
CA ARG A 56 -11.15 4.61 2.60
C ARG A 56 -11.21 3.97 3.98
N ILE A 57 -11.74 2.75 4.08
CA ILE A 57 -11.79 2.00 5.35
C ILE A 57 -10.37 1.63 5.79
N VAL A 58 -9.54 1.18 4.85
CA VAL A 58 -8.13 0.85 5.07
C VAL A 58 -7.33 2.04 5.61
N GLY A 59 -7.47 3.20 4.97
CA GLY A 59 -6.84 4.44 5.47
C GLY A 59 -7.31 4.81 6.88
N SER A 60 -8.61 4.67 7.15
CA SER A 60 -9.17 4.91 8.50
C SER A 60 -8.58 3.93 9.54
N ALA A 61 -8.39 2.66 9.18
CA ALA A 61 -7.80 1.66 10.05
C ALA A 61 -6.33 1.98 10.40
N ASP A 62 -5.55 2.46 9.43
CA ASP A 62 -4.17 2.91 9.65
C ASP A 62 -4.09 4.13 10.57
N GLU A 63 -4.98 5.10 10.37
CA GLU A 63 -5.09 6.28 11.24
C GLU A 63 -5.44 5.88 12.68
N MET A 64 -6.42 4.99 12.86
CA MET A 64 -6.80 4.46 14.18
C MET A 64 -5.64 3.72 14.85
N GLY A 65 -4.93 2.86 14.11
CA GLY A 65 -3.75 2.16 14.63
C GLY A 65 -2.64 3.12 15.06
N THR A 66 -2.42 4.18 14.28
CA THR A 66 -1.46 5.25 14.62
C THR A 66 -1.91 6.03 15.86
N PHE A 67 -3.20 6.32 15.98
CA PHE A 67 -3.76 6.98 17.15
C PHE A 67 -3.57 6.15 18.42
N LEU A 68 -3.84 4.84 18.39
CA LEU A 68 -3.64 3.96 19.54
C LEU A 68 -2.17 3.92 19.98
N LYS A 69 -1.22 3.90 19.04
CA LYS A 69 0.21 4.00 19.36
C LYS A 69 0.57 5.32 20.05
N LYS A 70 0.00 6.44 19.58
CA LYS A 70 0.19 7.76 20.21
C LYS A 70 -0.41 7.79 21.61
N LEU A 71 -1.63 7.27 21.77
CA LEU A 71 -2.32 7.22 23.05
C LEU A 71 -1.54 6.39 24.07
N LYS A 72 -1.09 5.19 23.69
CA LYS A 72 -0.25 4.33 24.53
C LYS A 72 0.98 5.08 25.05
N LYS A 73 1.66 5.84 24.19
CA LYS A 73 2.82 6.66 24.55
C LYS A 73 2.47 7.77 25.54
N ILE A 74 1.32 8.43 25.38
CA ILE A 74 0.86 9.50 26.28
C ILE A 74 0.51 8.93 27.66
N LEU A 75 -0.05 7.72 27.70
CA LEU A 75 -0.49 7.07 28.93
C LEU A 75 0.64 6.34 29.69
N GLU A 76 1.90 6.41 29.22
CA GLU A 76 3.04 5.64 29.76
C GLU A 76 2.79 4.12 29.89
N MET A 77 1.94 3.57 29.01
CA MET A 77 1.64 2.14 28.91
C MET A 77 2.56 1.41 27.91
#